data_AF-A0A0J6JCL9-F1
#
_entry.id   AF-A0A0J6JCL9-F1
#
_cell.length_a   1.000
_cell.length_b   1.000
_cell.length_c   1.000
_cell.angle_alpha   90.00
_cell.angle_beta   90.00
_cell.angle_gamma   90.00
#
_symmetry.space_group_name_H-M   'P 1'
#
loop_
_entity.id
_entity.type
_entity.pdbx_description
1 polymer ?
#
loop_
_entity_poly.entity_id
_entity_poly.type
_entity_poly.pdbx_seq_one_letter_code
_entity_poly.pdbx_strand_id
1 'polypeptide(L)' 'MRRIIGALKHTDSGLKLLMSQDTNLVDLGAERAKRVHDLKEKRLNEVRKAFEQAMPLAKAAKKPKKKPKKR' A
#
# COMPACT_ATOMS: atom_id res chain seq x y z
N MET A 1 -9.86 25.55 -66.81
CA MET A 1 -9.62 25.90 -65.39
C MET A 1 -10.27 24.82 -64.51
N ARG A 2 -9.50 23.82 -64.04
CA ARG A 2 -10.02 22.69 -63.24
C ARG A 2 -9.86 23.00 -61.75
N ARG A 3 -10.94 22.98 -60.97
CA ARG A 3 -10.94 23.18 -59.50
C ARG A 3 -10.44 21.90 -58.82
N ILE A 4 -9.40 22.02 -58.01
CA ILE A 4 -8.87 20.93 -57.18
C ILE A 4 -9.31 21.23 -55.74
N ILE A 5 -10.39 20.60 -55.28
CA ILE A 5 -10.77 20.63 -53.87
C ILE A 5 -10.09 19.41 -53.23
N GLY A 6 -8.99 19.67 -52.53
CA GLY A 6 -8.24 18.66 -51.78
C GLY A 6 -9.07 18.13 -50.61
N ALA A 7 -9.17 16.81 -50.53
CA ALA A 7 -9.92 16.10 -49.51
C ALA A 7 -9.34 16.37 -48.11
N LEU A 8 -10.19 16.93 -47.25
CA LEU A 8 -10.03 17.01 -45.81
C LEU A 8 -10.04 15.57 -45.25
N LYS A 9 -8.88 15.05 -44.86
CA LYS A 9 -8.76 13.79 -44.11
C LYS A 9 -8.68 14.12 -42.63
N HIS A 10 -9.69 13.69 -41.87
CA HIS A 10 -9.70 13.72 -40.42
C HIS A 10 -9.02 12.46 -39.85
N THR A 11 -8.22 12.71 -38.78
CA THR A 11 -7.80 11.84 -37.64
C THR A 11 -6.97 10.57 -37.93
N ASP A 12 -5.89 10.23 -37.19
CA ASP A 12 -5.93 9.59 -35.86
C ASP A 12 -4.62 9.71 -35.04
N SER A 13 -3.64 10.55 -35.42
CA SER A 13 -2.34 10.61 -34.69
C SER A 13 -2.38 11.44 -33.40
N GLY A 14 -3.39 12.29 -33.20
CA GLY A 14 -3.55 13.13 -32.01
C GLY A 14 -4.11 12.41 -30.77
N LEU A 15 -4.79 11.28 -30.94
CA LEU A 15 -5.38 10.52 -29.83
C LEU A 15 -4.38 9.56 -29.14
N LYS A 16 -3.26 9.24 -29.79
CA LYS A 16 -2.26 8.31 -29.26
C LYS A 16 -1.38 8.92 -28.16
N LEU A 17 -1.17 10.24 -28.18
CA LEU A 17 -0.41 10.94 -27.14
C LEU A 17 -1.24 11.13 -25.86
N LEU A 18 -2.57 11.29 -25.99
CA LEU A 18 -3.48 11.44 -24.84
C LEU A 18 -3.56 10.14 -24.03
N MET A 19 -3.70 8.98 -24.71
CA MET A 19 -3.69 7.66 -24.05
C MET A 19 -2.33 7.30 -23.41
N SER A 20 -1.25 7.98 -23.79
CA SER A 20 0.09 7.76 -23.22
C SER A 20 0.43 8.73 -22.09
N GLN A 21 -0.39 9.75 -21.83
CA GLN A 21 -0.24 10.63 -20.66
C GLN A 21 -0.88 10.01 -19.41
N ASP A 22 -1.86 9.12 -19.61
CA ASP A 22 -2.53 8.36 -18.53
C ASP A 22 -1.65 7.25 -17.92
N THR A 23 -0.47 6.97 -18.49
CA THR A 23 0.46 5.94 -17.95
C THR A 23 1.25 6.43 -16.74
N ASN A 24 1.23 7.74 -16.46
CA ASN A 24 1.81 8.33 -15.25
C ASN A 24 0.72 8.90 -14.34
N LEU A 25 -0.46 8.27 -14.31
CA LEU A 25 -1.46 8.54 -13.27
C LEU A 25 -0.89 8.08 -11.93
N VAL A 26 -0.36 9.05 -11.17
CA VAL A 26 0.11 8.82 -9.79
C VAL A 26 -1.08 8.37 -8.95
N ASP A 27 -1.11 7.09 -8.57
CA ASP A 27 -2.15 6.54 -7.69
C ASP A 27 -1.92 6.99 -6.25
N LEU A 28 -2.43 8.18 -5.92
CA LEU A 28 -2.47 8.74 -4.57
C LEU A 28 -3.30 7.86 -3.60
N GLY A 29 -4.16 6.97 -4.13
CA GLY A 29 -4.92 6.00 -3.37
C GLY A 29 -4.03 4.92 -2.76
N ALA A 30 -3.07 4.41 -3.52
CA ALA A 30 -2.09 3.43 -3.03
C ALA A 30 -1.21 4.01 -1.91
N GLU A 31 -0.75 5.26 -2.04
CA GLU A 31 0.02 5.93 -1.00
C GLU A 31 -0.81 6.20 0.26
N ARG A 32 -2.07 6.66 0.09
CA ARG A 32 -3.01 6.80 1.20
C ARG A 32 -3.27 5.48 1.90
N ALA A 33 -3.43 4.38 1.16
CA ALA A 33 -3.64 3.06 1.72
C ALA A 33 -2.44 2.63 2.59
N LYS A 34 -1.21 2.87 2.13
CA LYS A 34 0.01 2.66 2.93
C LYS A 34 0.01 3.50 4.21
N ARG A 35 -0.27 4.81 4.11
CA ARG A 35 -0.31 5.69 5.29
C ARG A 35 -1.37 5.27 6.30
N VAL A 36 -2.55 4.86 5.85
CA VAL A 36 -3.63 4.37 6.71
C VAL A 36 -3.23 3.06 7.39
N HIS A 37 -2.57 2.16 6.67
CA HIS A 37 -2.05 0.92 7.25
C HIS A 37 -1.05 1.21 8.37
N ASP A 38 -0.05 2.06 8.14
CA ASP A 38 0.96 2.40 9.14
C ASP A 38 0.35 3.05 10.39
N LEU A 39 -0.66 3.91 10.21
CA LEU A 39 -1.39 4.52 11.32
C LEU A 39 -2.15 3.48 12.15
N LYS A 40 -2.77 2.49 11.49
CA LYS A 40 -3.48 1.41 12.18
C LYS A 40 -2.52 0.53 12.97
N GLU A 41 -1.39 0.15 12.39
CA GLU A 41 -0.36 -0.65 13.07
C GLU A 41 0.22 0.06 14.29
N LYS A 42 0.49 1.36 14.19
CA LYS A 42 0.93 2.18 15.35
C LYS A 42 -0.09 2.16 16.47
N ARG A 43 -1.36 2.47 16.16
CA ARG A 43 -2.45 2.46 17.16
C ARG A 43 -2.66 1.08 17.78
N LEU A 44 -2.55 0.01 16.98
CA LEU A 44 -2.70 -1.36 17.47
C LEU A 44 -1.61 -1.71 18.48
N ASN A 45 -0.36 -1.34 18.19
CA ASN A 45 0.76 -1.57 19.09
C ASN A 45 0.63 -0.78 20.40
N GLU A 46 0.12 0.45 20.35
CA GLU A 46 -0.17 1.26 21.54
C GLU A 46 -1.26 0.61 22.40
N VAL A 47 -2.38 0.21 21.79
CA VAL A 47 -3.47 -0.50 22.50
C VAL A 47 -2.97 -1.80 23.11
N ARG A 48 -2.14 -2.56 22.40
CA ARG A 48 -1.54 -3.79 22.92
C ARG A 48 -0.64 -3.53 24.12
N LYS A 49 0.25 -2.54 24.04
CA LYS A 49 1.13 -2.15 25.14
C LYS A 49 0.33 -1.64 26.34
N ALA A 50 -0.66 -0.79 26.11
CA ALA A 50 -1.53 -0.27 27.16
C ALA A 50 -2.31 -1.39 27.83
N PHE A 51 -2.79 -2.37 27.06
CA PHE A 51 -3.45 -3.56 27.59
C PHE A 51 -2.50 -4.42 28.43
N GLU A 52 -1.28 -4.69 27.97
CA GLU A 52 -0.26 -5.41 28.75
C GLU A 52 0.09 -4.69 30.06
N GLN A 53 0.10 -3.36 30.06
CA GLN A 53 0.34 -2.55 31.26
C GLN A 53 -0.85 -2.52 32.22
N ALA A 54 -2.07 -2.36 31.70
CA ALA A 54 -3.29 -2.30 32.50
C ALA A 54 -3.71 -3.68 33.03
N MET A 55 -3.36 -4.74 32.30
CA MET A 55 -3.59 -6.13 32.69
C MET A 55 -2.25 -6.88 32.67
N PRO A 56 -1.41 -6.70 33.71
CA PRO A 56 -0.21 -7.49 33.87
C PRO A 56 -0.62 -8.92 34.18
N LEU A 57 -0.84 -9.71 33.13
CA LEU A 57 -0.99 -11.16 33.22
C LEU A 57 0.20 -11.68 34.00
N ALA A 58 -0.04 -12.39 35.11
CA ALA A 58 1.01 -12.96 35.93
C ALA A 58 2.04 -13.62 35.02
N LYS A 59 3.28 -13.10 35.01
CA LYS A 59 4.34 -13.55 34.10
C LYS A 59 4.34 -15.08 34.12
N ALA A 60 4.14 -15.70 32.96
CA ALA A 60 4.12 -17.15 32.85
C ALA A 60 5.32 -17.69 33.61
N ALA A 61 5.05 -18.40 34.72
CA ALA A 61 6.08 -18.91 35.59
C ALA A 61 7.06 -19.70 34.72
N LYS A 62 8.33 -19.27 34.67
CA LYS A 62 9.36 -19.96 33.90
C LYS A 62 9.42 -21.38 34.42
N LYS A 63 8.96 -22.35 33.61
CA LYS A 63 9.05 -23.77 33.95
C LYS A 63 10.52 -24.07 34.28
N PRO A 64 10.82 -24.69 35.42
CA PRO A 64 12.20 -24.94 35.81
C PRO A 64 12.89 -25.78 34.73
N LYS A 65 14.03 -25.29 34.22
CA LYS A 65 14.85 -26.02 33.24
C LYS A 65 15.16 -27.40 33.81
N LYS A 66 14.62 -28.44 33.18
CA LYS A 66 14.84 -29.84 33.54
C LYS A 66 16.34 -30.14 33.43
N LYS A 67 16.92 -30.76 34.46
CA LYS A 67 18.36 -31.11 34.51
C LYS A 67 18.76 -31.92 33.26
N PRO A 68 19.94 -31.69 32.68
CA PRO A 68 20.39 -32.43 31.50
C PRO A 68 20.52 -33.92 31.85
N LYS A 69 19.89 -34.78 31.04
CA LYS A 69 20.00 -36.23 31.19
C LYS A 69 21.35 -36.67 30.62
N LYS A 70 22.22 -37.15 31.52
CA LYS A 70 23.54 -37.70 31.19
C LYS A 70 23.38 -38.88 30.23
N ARG A 71 24.01 -38.80 29.06
CA ARG A 71 24.32 -39.94 28.17
C ARG A 71 25.83 -39.99 28.03
#